data_AF-A0A836RJF2-F1
#
_entry.id   AF-A0A836RJF2-F1
#
_cell.length_a   1.000
_cell.length_b   1.000
_cell.length_c   1.000
_cell.angle_alpha   90.00
_cell.angle_beta   90.00
_cell.angle_gamma   90.00
#
_symmetry.space_group_name_H-M   'P 1'
#
loop_
_entity.id
_entity.type
_entity.pdbx_description
1 polymer ?
#
loop_
_entity_poly.entity_id
_entity_poly.type
_entity_poly.pdbx_seq_one_letter_code
_entity_poly.pdbx_strand_id
1 'polypeptide(L)' 'MQEPSKSRRIPCLVITASGELYGEDTPENRELARRIRACVNACEGIPTEELERGIIRDMRRVLEMAVPLLTEQKKSA' A
#
# COMPACT_ATOMS: atom_id res chain seq x y z
N MET A 1 34.79 33.13 -17.19
CA MET A 1 34.66 31.91 -16.37
C MET A 1 33.28 31.34 -16.66
N GLN A 2 33.19 30.17 -17.32
CA GLN A 2 31.91 29.50 -17.60
C GLN A 2 31.53 28.66 -16.39
N GLU A 3 30.32 28.85 -15.88
CA GLU A 3 29.77 27.99 -14.82
C GLU A 3 29.63 26.55 -15.33
N PRO A 4 29.94 25.54 -14.51
CA PRO A 4 29.80 24.15 -14.91
C PRO A 4 28.32 23.84 -15.13
N SER A 5 27.97 23.54 -16.37
CA SER A 5 26.65 23.06 -16.77
C SER A 5 26.26 21.88 -15.90
N LYS A 6 25.32 22.10 -14.97
CA LYS A 6 24.71 21.03 -14.16
C LYS A 6 24.14 20.00 -15.14
N SER A 7 24.81 18.86 -15.27
CA SER A 7 24.32 17.68 -15.95
C SER A 7 22.90 17.40 -15.43
N ARG A 8 21.88 17.76 -16.22
CA ARG A 8 20.48 17.44 -15.90
C ARG A 8 20.37 15.93 -15.93
N ARG A 9 20.43 15.29 -14.75
CA ARG A 9 20.15 13.85 -14.63
C ARG A 9 18.73 13.64 -15.11
N ILE A 10 18.56 12.85 -16.17
CA ILE A 10 17.24 12.43 -16.62
C ILE A 10 16.70 11.52 -15.51
N PRO A 11 15.59 11.86 -14.84
CA PRO A 11 15.03 10.98 -13.82
C PRO A 11 14.58 9.69 -14.49
N CYS A 12 15.17 8.56 -14.11
CA CYS A 12 14.58 7.26 -14.39
C CYS A 12 13.28 7.17 -13.59
N LEU A 13 12.16 6.89 -14.25
CA LEU A 13 10.84 6.83 -13.64
C LEU A 13 10.38 5.38 -13.53
N VAL A 14 9.64 5.07 -12.47
CA VAL A 14 8.99 3.77 -12.32
C VAL A 14 7.64 3.82 -13.04
N ILE A 15 7.49 2.97 -14.07
CA ILE A 15 6.27 2.82 -14.85
C ILE A 15 5.74 1.40 -14.63
N THR A 16 4.45 1.26 -14.30
CA THR A 16 3.81 -0.07 -14.23
C THR A 16 3.49 -0.62 -15.62
N ALA A 17 3.19 -1.91 -15.71
CA ALA A 17 2.75 -2.53 -16.95
C ALA A 17 1.44 -1.93 -17.50
N SER A 18 0.64 -1.26 -16.65
CA SER A 18 -0.57 -0.52 -17.03
C SER A 18 -0.31 0.93 -17.47
N GLY A 19 0.94 1.40 -17.42
CA GLY A 19 1.31 2.76 -17.85
C GLY A 19 1.19 3.84 -16.77
N GLU A 20 1.02 3.47 -15.50
CA GLU A 20 0.95 4.43 -14.38
C GLU A 20 2.34 4.83 -13.90
N LEU A 21 2.52 6.11 -13.59
CA LEU A 21 3.76 6.72 -13.11
C LEU A 21 3.81 6.74 -11.58
N TYR A 22 4.85 6.14 -10.98
CA TYR A 22 5.03 6.06 -9.53
C TYR A 22 6.16 6.95 -8.99
N GLY A 23 6.75 7.79 -9.84
CA GLY A 23 7.82 8.74 -9.48
C GLY A 23 9.22 8.30 -9.90
N GLU A 24 10.25 8.94 -9.33
CA GLU A 24 11.66 8.61 -9.61
C GLU A 24 12.03 7.21 -9.12
N ASP A 25 12.92 6.52 -9.84
CA ASP A 25 13.46 5.20 -9.52
C ASP A 25 14.41 5.28 -8.32
N THR A 26 13.82 5.40 -7.14
CA THR A 26 14.50 5.28 -5.86
C THR A 26 14.24 3.89 -5.26
N PRO A 27 15.13 3.36 -4.40
CA PRO A 27 14.89 2.11 -3.67
C PRO A 27 13.54 2.11 -2.93
N GLU A 28 13.17 3.24 -2.32
CA GLU A 28 11.93 3.41 -1.57
C GLU A 28 10.70 3.32 -2.50
N ASN A 29 10.76 3.99 -3.66
CA ASN A 29 9.66 3.97 -4.63
C ASN A 29 9.51 2.61 -5.32
N ARG A 30 10.62 1.89 -5.56
CA ARG A 30 10.59 0.50 -6.05
C ARG A 30 9.90 -0.44 -5.06
N GLU A 31 10.22 -0.32 -3.78
CA GLU A 31 9.58 -1.13 -2.74
C GLU A 31 8.08 -0.79 -2.60
N LEU A 32 7.72 0.50 -2.70
CA LEU A 32 6.33 0.92 -2.73
C LEU A 32 5.58 0.32 -3.92
N ALA A 33 6.13 0.41 -5.13
CA ALA A 33 5.53 -0.16 -6.33
C ALA A 33 5.39 -1.69 -6.24
N ARG A 34 6.38 -2.40 -5.69
CA ARG A 34 6.32 -3.84 -5.42
C ARG A 34 5.16 -4.19 -4.50
N ARG A 35 4.98 -3.45 -3.40
CA ARG A 35 3.89 -3.67 -2.43
C ARG A 35 2.52 -3.42 -3.03
N ILE A 36 2.36 -2.33 -3.79
CA ILE A 36 1.10 -2.01 -4.49
C ILE A 36 0.77 -3.13 -5.48
N ARG A 37 1.75 -3.58 -6.28
CA ARG A 37 1.55 -4.68 -7.22
C ARG A 37 1.16 -5.97 -6.52
N ALA A 38 1.77 -6.30 -5.39
CA ALA A 38 1.40 -7.47 -4.60
C ALA A 38 -0.05 -7.39 -4.09
N CYS A 39 -0.49 -6.22 -3.64
CA CYS A 39 -1.86 -5.98 -3.22
C CYS A 39 -2.84 -6.13 -4.40
N VAL A 40 -2.55 -5.50 -5.54
CA VAL A 40 -3.36 -5.60 -6.76
C VAL A 40 -3.48 -7.05 -7.22
N ASN A 41 -2.37 -7.78 -7.29
CA ASN A 41 -2.39 -9.19 -7.66
C ASN A 41 -3.19 -10.06 -6.67
N ALA A 42 -3.13 -9.76 -5.37
CA ALA A 42 -3.91 -10.47 -4.36
C ALA A 42 -5.43 -10.17 -4.44
N CYS A 43 -5.78 -8.98 -4.95
CA CYS A 43 -7.16 -8.55 -5.14
C CYS A 43 -7.66 -8.83 -6.58
N GLU A 44 -6.81 -9.33 -7.48
CA GLU A 44 -7.16 -9.60 -8.87
C GLU A 44 -8.25 -10.68 -8.93
N GLY A 45 -9.38 -10.35 -9.54
CA GLY A 45 -10.55 -11.23 -9.63
C GLY A 45 -11.50 -11.18 -8.43
N ILE A 46 -11.23 -10.35 -7.41
CA ILE A 46 -12.20 -10.05 -6.35
C ILE A 46 -12.95 -8.77 -6.75
N PRO A 47 -14.29 -8.83 -6.96
CA PRO A 47 -15.08 -7.62 -7.17
C PRO A 47 -14.85 -6.65 -6.01
N THR A 48 -14.73 -5.35 -6.30
CA THR A 48 -14.51 -4.32 -5.27
C THR A 48 -15.55 -4.43 -4.15
N GLU A 49 -16.81 -4.75 -4.47
CA GLU A 49 -17.85 -4.93 -3.47
C GLU A 49 -17.69 -6.22 -2.64
N GLU A 50 -17.05 -7.27 -3.15
CA GLU A 50 -16.70 -8.46 -2.36
C GLU A 50 -15.49 -8.20 -1.47
N LEU A 51 -14.53 -7.40 -1.93
CA LEU A 51 -13.37 -6.98 -1.14
C LEU A 51 -13.82 -6.12 0.05
N GLU A 52 -14.68 -5.12 -0.20
CA GLU A 52 -15.24 -4.26 0.83
C GLU A 52 -16.16 -5.02 1.78
N ARG A 53 -17.04 -5.90 1.26
CA ARG A 53 -17.95 -6.68 2.11
C ARG A 53 -17.25 -7.79 2.87
N GLY A 54 -16.23 -8.42 2.33
CA GLY A 54 -15.49 -9.51 2.96
C GLY A 54 -14.55 -8.98 4.05
N ILE A 55 -13.63 -8.08 3.69
CA ILE A 55 -12.60 -7.58 4.60
C ILE A 55 -13.22 -6.79 5.76
N ILE A 56 -14.16 -5.87 5.48
CA ILE A 56 -14.76 -5.05 6.54
C ILE A 56 -15.62 -5.92 7.47
N ARG A 57 -16.33 -6.92 6.94
CA ARG A 57 -17.15 -7.82 7.76
C ARG A 57 -16.29 -8.70 8.67
N ASP A 58 -15.20 -9.24 8.14
CA ASP A 58 -14.30 -10.09 8.93
C ASP A 58 -13.53 -9.28 9.97
N MET A 59 -13.05 -8.09 9.61
CA MET A 59 -12.44 -7.16 10.58
C MET A 59 -13.42 -6.79 11.68
N ARG A 60 -14.68 -6.46 11.35
CA ARG A 60 -15.72 -6.16 12.34
C ARG A 60 -15.98 -7.34 13.26
N ARG A 61 -16.08 -8.55 12.71
CA ARG A 61 -16.27 -9.77 13.51
C ARG A 61 -15.12 -10.01 14.48
N VAL A 62 -13.88 -9.86 14.03
CA VAL A 62 -12.69 -10.01 14.89
C VAL A 62 -12.68 -8.94 15.98
N LEU A 63 -13.00 -7.69 15.65
CA LEU A 63 -13.07 -6.60 16.60
C LEU A 63 -14.19 -6.81 17.63
N GLU A 64 -15.37 -7.28 17.23
CA GLU A 64 -16.48 -7.61 18.14
C GLU A 64 -16.10 -8.68 19.16
N MET A 65 -15.22 -9.63 18.79
CA MET A 65 -14.71 -10.64 19.71
C MET A 65 -13.57 -10.11 20.60
N ALA A 66 -12.67 -9.30 20.05
CA ALA A 66 -11.47 -8.83 20.74
C ALA A 66 -11.74 -7.67 21.70
N VAL A 67 -12.64 -6.73 21.35
CA VAL A 67 -12.92 -5.52 22.13
C VAL A 67 -13.40 -5.86 23.56
N PRO A 68 -14.37 -6.76 23.77
CA PRO A 68 -14.79 -7.14 25.12
C PRO A 68 -13.65 -7.71 25.96
N LEU A 69 -12.81 -8.58 25.38
CA LEU A 69 -11.67 -9.20 26.07
C LEU A 69 -10.64 -8.17 26.54
N LEU A 70 -10.36 -7.17 25.69
CA LEU A 70 -9.45 -6.06 26.02
C LEU A 70 -10.05 -5.13 27.08
N THR A 71 -11.38 -4.97 27.09
CA THR A 71 -12.09 -4.12 28.06
C THR A 71 -12.13 -4.78 29.44
N GLU A 72 -12.34 -6.10 29.51
CA GLU A 72 -12.27 -6.89 30.75
C GLU A 72 -10.86 -6.90 31.36
N GLN A 73 -9.81 -7.00 30.53
CA GLN A 73 -8.43 -6.88 31.02
C GLN A 73 -8.14 -5.50 31.62
N LYS A 74 -8.68 -4.42 31.03
CA LYS A 74 -8.50 -3.06 31.54
C LYS A 74 -9.27 -2.79 32.84
N LYS A 75 -10.35 -3.54 33.11
CA LYS A 75 -11.14 -3.44 34.34
C LYS A 75 -10.57 -4.28 35.50
N SER A 76 -9.71 -5.25 35.17
CA SER A 76 -9.08 -6.18 36.11
C SER A 76 -7.63 -5.81 36.45
N ALA A 77 -7.13 -4.68 35.91
CA ALA A 77 -5.83 -4.08 36.19
C ALA A 77 -6.02 -2.76 36.95
#